data_AF-A0A2G4T4M1-F1
#
_entry.id   AF-A0A2G4T4M1-F1
#
_cell.length_a   1.000
_cell.length_b   1.000
_cell.length_c   1.000
_cell.angle_alpha   90.00
_cell.angle_beta   90.00
_cell.angle_gamma   90.00
#
_symmetry.space_group_name_H-M   'P 1'
#
loop_
_entity.id
_entity.type
_entity.pdbx_description
1 polymer ?
#
loop_
_entity_poly.entity_id
_entity_poly.type
_entity_poly.pdbx_seq_one_letter_code
_entity_poly.pdbx_strand_id
1 'polypeptide(L)'
;LEGFPTTWAIPPTDSDEVQTIYNSINWNKVPSAPVRKIKSDGSFSPNSDGSSDPYCYWSDTNCVKPKASYLPPDLYECPKKGDWGLTYDDGPFNKPALYNFLGRKNLHASLFYIGSSVVNYPAAARLALNNGHSLCVHTWSHNPMTTLTNAEIVAELYWGIKAIKTATGVTPKCWRPPQGDVDDRVRSIAWQMGMRTVLWNEDTNDWDMPDPMNGGNLPPKTVDGYFQSWINAQKAGTLKTGILVLEHELNHMTVNMSMYWLPKLQSTFNVVSALECNGISQPYWETNFVYP
;
A
#
# COMPACT_ATOMS: atom_id res chain seq x y z
N LEU A 1 13.15 10.10 -13.88
CA LEU A 1 14.31 9.18 -14.01
C LEU A 1 14.30 8.63 -15.43
N GLU A 2 15.44 8.27 -16.01
CA GLU A 2 15.53 7.70 -17.36
C GLU A 2 15.69 6.17 -17.30
N GLY A 3 15.41 5.47 -18.42
CA GLY A 3 15.58 4.01 -18.51
C GLY A 3 14.45 3.20 -17.84
N PHE A 4 13.27 3.80 -17.71
CA PHE A 4 12.07 3.15 -17.17
C PHE A 4 10.99 2.97 -18.25
N PRO A 5 10.04 2.04 -18.07
CA PRO A 5 8.90 1.85 -18.96
C PRO A 5 8.04 3.10 -19.08
N THR A 6 7.08 3.06 -20.01
CA THR A 6 6.02 4.06 -20.08
C THR A 6 5.28 4.12 -18.73
N THR A 7 5.22 5.32 -18.15
CA THR A 7 4.53 5.55 -16.88
C THR A 7 3.03 5.32 -17.03
N TRP A 8 2.40 4.74 -16.00
CA TRP A 8 0.95 4.47 -15.92
C TRP A 8 0.44 3.43 -16.92
N ALA A 9 1.34 2.65 -17.53
CA ALA A 9 1.00 1.50 -18.34
C ALA A 9 1.60 0.22 -17.73
N ILE A 10 0.95 -0.92 -17.97
CA ILE A 10 1.48 -2.24 -17.60
C ILE A 10 2.92 -2.34 -18.15
N PRO A 11 3.91 -2.62 -17.30
CA PRO A 11 5.29 -2.59 -17.73
C PRO A 11 5.65 -3.82 -18.59
N PRO A 12 6.69 -3.71 -19.42
CA PRO A 12 7.18 -4.84 -20.21
C PRO A 12 7.61 -5.99 -19.32
N THR A 13 7.29 -7.21 -19.76
CA THR A 13 7.65 -8.45 -19.08
C THR A 13 8.91 -9.09 -19.65
N ASP A 14 9.43 -8.60 -20.76
CA ASP A 14 10.48 -9.21 -21.58
C ASP A 14 11.90 -8.70 -21.29
N SER A 15 12.08 -7.71 -20.41
CA SER A 15 13.42 -7.27 -19.99
C SER A 15 14.18 -8.40 -19.27
N ASP A 16 15.50 -8.47 -19.48
CA ASP A 16 16.37 -9.48 -18.87
C ASP A 16 16.23 -9.56 -17.36
N GLU A 17 16.07 -8.42 -16.68
CA GLU A 17 15.94 -8.41 -15.23
C GLU A 17 14.58 -8.97 -14.77
N VAL A 18 13.48 -8.61 -15.44
CA VAL A 18 12.16 -9.20 -15.14
C VAL A 18 12.18 -10.70 -15.39
N GLN A 19 12.76 -11.16 -16.51
CA GLN A 19 12.90 -12.58 -16.80
C GLN A 19 13.76 -13.30 -15.77
N THR A 20 14.83 -12.67 -15.29
CA THR A 20 15.68 -13.21 -14.23
C THR A 20 14.88 -13.43 -12.94
N ILE A 21 14.08 -12.43 -12.52
CA ILE A 21 13.22 -12.57 -11.34
C ILE A 21 12.14 -13.62 -11.57
N TYR A 22 11.46 -13.60 -12.72
CA TYR A 22 10.42 -14.57 -13.07
C TYR A 22 10.93 -16.01 -12.99
N ASN A 23 12.13 -16.26 -13.53
CA ASN A 23 12.76 -17.58 -13.50
C ASN A 23 13.27 -17.99 -12.11
N SER A 24 13.42 -17.04 -11.18
CA SER A 24 13.80 -17.32 -9.78
C SER A 24 12.61 -17.75 -8.90
N ILE A 25 11.38 -17.49 -9.34
CA ILE A 25 10.16 -17.86 -8.61
C ILE A 25 9.98 -19.38 -8.63
N ASN A 26 9.70 -19.96 -7.46
CA ASN A 26 9.30 -21.36 -7.35
C ASN A 26 7.80 -21.50 -7.67
N TRP A 27 7.51 -21.64 -8.97
CA TRP A 27 6.14 -21.77 -9.49
C TRP A 27 5.36 -22.95 -8.91
N ASN A 28 6.03 -24.01 -8.43
CA ASN A 28 5.36 -25.14 -7.78
C ASN A 28 4.74 -24.78 -6.43
N LYS A 29 5.17 -23.67 -5.80
CA LYS A 29 4.59 -23.15 -4.56
C LYS A 29 3.51 -22.10 -4.80
N VAL A 30 3.42 -21.53 -6.00
CA VAL A 30 2.45 -20.47 -6.32
C VAL A 30 1.07 -21.11 -6.48
N PRO A 31 0.06 -20.72 -5.68
CA PRO A 31 -1.30 -21.23 -5.84
C PRO A 31 -1.87 -20.87 -7.21
N SER A 32 -2.60 -21.81 -7.82
CA SER A 32 -3.17 -21.67 -9.16
C SER A 32 -4.48 -20.89 -9.17
N ALA A 33 -4.55 -19.77 -8.47
CA ALA A 33 -5.72 -18.90 -8.50
C ALA A 33 -5.97 -18.38 -9.93
N PRO A 34 -7.23 -18.37 -10.40
CA PRO A 34 -7.52 -17.94 -11.76
C PRO A 34 -7.20 -16.45 -11.94
N VAL A 35 -6.83 -16.07 -13.17
CA VAL A 35 -6.77 -14.66 -13.55
C VAL A 35 -8.19 -14.09 -13.54
N ARG A 36 -8.42 -13.09 -12.69
CA ARG A 36 -9.76 -12.52 -12.45
C ARG A 36 -10.10 -11.49 -13.53
N LYS A 37 -11.37 -11.08 -13.58
CA LYS A 37 -11.88 -10.08 -14.53
C LYS A 37 -12.50 -8.91 -13.78
N ILE A 38 -12.23 -7.71 -14.26
CA ILE A 38 -12.94 -6.50 -13.86
C ILE A 38 -14.09 -6.26 -14.84
N LYS A 39 -15.21 -5.77 -14.33
CA LYS A 39 -16.35 -5.37 -15.17
C LYS A 39 -16.02 -4.07 -15.90
N SER A 40 -16.79 -3.76 -16.94
CA SER A 40 -16.59 -2.52 -17.72
C SER A 40 -16.75 -1.22 -16.90
N ASP A 41 -17.41 -1.28 -15.74
CA ASP A 41 -17.58 -0.15 -14.81
C ASP A 41 -16.43 -0.02 -13.80
N GLY A 42 -15.37 -0.83 -13.93
CA GLY A 42 -14.24 -0.84 -13.01
C GLY A 42 -14.46 -1.66 -11.74
N SER A 43 -15.67 -2.18 -11.49
CA SER A 43 -15.95 -3.00 -10.32
C SER A 43 -15.39 -4.42 -10.47
N PHE A 44 -14.92 -4.99 -9.36
CA PHE A 44 -14.54 -6.40 -9.32
C PHE A 44 -15.73 -7.29 -9.69
N SER A 45 -15.49 -8.24 -10.59
CA SER A 45 -16.37 -9.38 -10.75
C SER A 45 -15.82 -10.49 -9.86
N PRO A 46 -16.46 -10.78 -8.70
CA PRO A 46 -15.86 -11.66 -7.71
C PRO A 46 -15.46 -13.00 -8.33
N ASN A 47 -16.32 -13.55 -9.22
CA ASN A 47 -16.13 -14.84 -9.88
C ASN A 47 -15.50 -15.88 -8.93
N SER A 48 -15.85 -15.80 -7.66
CA SER A 48 -15.27 -16.46 -6.50
C SER A 48 -16.41 -17.14 -5.75
N ASP A 49 -16.05 -18.17 -5.00
CA ASP A 49 -17.00 -18.92 -4.19
C ASP A 49 -17.18 -18.30 -2.78
N GLY A 50 -16.95 -16.98 -2.64
CA GLY A 50 -16.99 -16.30 -1.37
C GLY A 50 -16.01 -16.91 -0.36
N SER A 51 -16.50 -17.17 0.85
CA SER A 51 -15.72 -17.84 1.90
C SER A 51 -15.27 -19.25 1.54
N SER A 52 -15.92 -19.89 0.56
CA SER A 52 -15.58 -21.23 0.07
C SER A 52 -14.51 -21.21 -1.02
N ASP A 53 -14.13 -20.04 -1.55
CA ASP A 53 -13.10 -19.92 -2.60
C ASP A 53 -11.80 -20.55 -2.11
N PRO A 54 -11.14 -21.47 -2.85
CA PRO A 54 -9.94 -22.15 -2.38
C PRO A 54 -8.75 -21.21 -2.14
N TYR A 55 -8.85 -19.94 -2.52
CA TYR A 55 -7.84 -18.92 -2.34
C TYR A 55 -8.37 -17.81 -1.43
N CYS A 56 -7.53 -17.36 -0.50
CA CYS A 56 -7.85 -16.22 0.34
C CYS A 56 -7.90 -14.94 -0.52
N TYR A 57 -9.09 -14.46 -0.86
CA TYR A 57 -9.26 -13.29 -1.73
C TYR A 57 -9.79 -12.09 -0.96
N TRP A 58 -8.97 -11.02 -0.87
CA TRP A 58 -9.32 -9.84 -0.08
C TRP A 58 -10.51 -9.08 -0.67
N SER A 59 -10.52 -8.75 -1.97
CA SER A 59 -11.57 -7.91 -2.57
C SER A 59 -12.98 -8.50 -2.52
N ASP A 60 -13.11 -9.80 -2.27
CA ASP A 60 -14.41 -10.48 -2.12
C ASP A 60 -14.79 -10.76 -0.66
N THR A 61 -13.82 -11.16 0.17
CA THR A 61 -14.12 -11.67 1.53
C THR A 61 -13.36 -10.96 2.66
N ASN A 62 -12.55 -9.96 2.34
CA ASN A 62 -11.56 -9.35 3.24
C ASN A 62 -10.67 -10.40 3.92
N CYS A 63 -10.37 -11.50 3.22
CA CYS A 63 -9.51 -12.54 3.75
C CYS A 63 -8.05 -12.06 3.81
N VAL A 64 -7.44 -12.14 5.00
CA VAL A 64 -6.05 -11.69 5.33
C VAL A 64 -5.10 -12.82 5.69
N LYS A 65 -5.63 -14.04 5.79
CA LYS A 65 -4.87 -15.22 6.16
C LYS A 65 -4.80 -16.16 4.97
N PRO A 66 -3.67 -16.20 4.26
CA PRO A 66 -3.50 -17.05 3.09
C PRO A 66 -3.83 -18.52 3.39
N LYS A 67 -4.41 -19.22 2.41
CA LYS A 67 -4.69 -20.66 2.55
C LYS A 67 -3.44 -21.50 2.28
N ALA A 68 -2.45 -20.95 1.57
CA ALA A 68 -1.12 -21.55 1.43
C ALA A 68 -0.32 -21.42 2.73
N SER A 69 0.02 -22.56 3.35
CA SER A 69 0.56 -22.63 4.72
C SER A 69 1.94 -21.99 4.93
N TYR A 70 2.71 -21.77 3.87
CA TYR A 70 4.04 -21.15 3.96
C TYR A 70 4.00 -19.62 3.87
N LEU A 71 2.84 -19.04 3.56
CA LEU A 71 2.65 -17.59 3.51
C LEU A 71 2.25 -17.07 4.91
N PRO A 72 2.87 -15.98 5.38
CA PRO A 72 2.42 -15.35 6.62
C PRO A 72 1.08 -14.65 6.39
N PRO A 73 0.29 -14.40 7.46
CA PRO A 73 -0.82 -13.46 7.40
C PRO A 73 -0.37 -12.07 6.93
N ASP A 74 -1.30 -11.36 6.29
CA ASP A 74 -1.10 -9.98 5.90
C ASP A 74 -0.96 -9.08 7.14
N LEU A 75 -0.30 -7.94 6.97
CA LEU A 75 -0.31 -6.88 7.98
C LEU A 75 -1.51 -5.99 7.66
N TYR A 76 -2.60 -6.11 8.42
CA TYR A 76 -3.85 -5.39 8.12
C TYR A 76 -4.39 -4.57 9.29
N GLU A 77 -3.83 -4.73 10.49
CA GLU A 77 -4.21 -3.98 11.69
C GLU A 77 -2.97 -3.70 12.55
N CYS A 78 -3.09 -2.83 13.55
CA CYS A 78 -2.07 -2.71 14.57
C CYS A 78 -2.39 -3.68 15.73
N PRO A 79 -1.45 -4.55 16.16
CA PRO A 79 -1.71 -5.53 17.22
C PRO A 79 -2.13 -4.92 18.56
N LYS A 80 -1.63 -3.73 18.89
CA LYS A 80 -1.91 -3.05 20.15
C LYS A 80 -3.10 -2.11 20.01
N LYS A 81 -4.12 -2.32 20.85
CA LYS A 81 -5.27 -1.42 20.97
C LYS A 81 -4.83 0.01 21.26
N GLY A 82 -5.45 0.96 20.56
CA GLY A 82 -5.18 2.39 20.69
C GLY A 82 -3.99 2.88 19.87
N ASP A 83 -3.29 2.00 19.15
CA ASP A 83 -2.37 2.43 18.11
C ASP A 83 -3.14 2.84 16.83
N TRP A 84 -2.61 3.83 16.15
CA TRP A 84 -3.04 4.29 14.82
C TRP A 84 -1.84 4.18 13.87
N GLY A 85 -1.84 3.13 13.05
CA GLY A 85 -0.85 2.83 12.02
C GLY A 85 -1.06 3.70 10.80
N LEU A 86 -0.23 4.74 10.69
CA LEU A 86 -0.31 5.77 9.67
C LEU A 86 0.27 5.27 8.34
N THR A 87 -0.54 5.32 7.29
CA THR A 87 -0.13 5.01 5.92
C THR A 87 -0.63 6.02 4.91
N TYR A 88 0.05 6.12 3.76
CA TYR A 88 -0.41 6.90 2.62
C TYR A 88 -0.09 6.17 1.31
N ASP A 89 -1.10 5.98 0.48
CA ASP A 89 -0.99 5.34 -0.83
C ASP A 89 -0.85 6.37 -1.97
N ASP A 90 -0.53 5.85 -3.15
CA ASP A 90 -0.47 6.54 -4.45
C ASP A 90 0.58 7.65 -4.60
N GLY A 91 1.46 7.76 -3.62
CA GLY A 91 2.58 8.69 -3.64
C GLY A 91 3.73 8.29 -4.58
N PRO A 92 4.77 9.12 -4.64
CA PRO A 92 4.88 10.41 -3.96
C PRO A 92 4.09 11.52 -4.66
N PHE A 93 3.38 12.36 -3.89
CA PHE A 93 2.82 13.59 -4.44
C PHE A 93 3.92 14.61 -4.69
N ASN A 94 3.81 15.41 -5.75
CA ASN A 94 4.84 16.39 -6.11
C ASN A 94 4.93 17.59 -5.14
N LYS A 95 4.05 17.67 -4.13
CA LYS A 95 4.03 18.72 -3.12
C LYS A 95 4.51 18.18 -1.77
N PRO A 96 5.48 18.83 -1.12
CA PRO A 96 6.06 18.34 0.14
C PRO A 96 5.19 18.63 1.37
N ALA A 97 3.93 19.10 1.20
CA ALA A 97 3.12 19.62 2.30
C ALA A 97 2.89 18.56 3.39
N LEU A 98 2.59 17.31 2.98
CA LEU A 98 2.41 16.19 3.89
C LEU A 98 3.69 15.89 4.67
N TYR A 99 4.82 15.68 3.98
CA TYR A 99 6.09 15.33 4.63
C TYR A 99 6.60 16.44 5.56
N ASN A 100 6.44 17.71 5.16
CA ASN A 100 6.77 18.85 6.03
C ASN A 100 5.87 18.94 7.26
N PHE A 101 4.59 18.58 7.12
CA PHE A 101 3.67 18.52 8.25
C PHE A 101 4.03 17.40 9.22
N LEU A 102 4.25 16.18 8.70
CA LEU A 102 4.64 15.02 9.51
C LEU A 102 5.98 15.25 10.23
N GLY A 103 6.98 15.80 9.54
CA GLY A 103 8.27 16.16 10.13
C GLY A 103 8.15 17.15 11.29
N ARG A 104 7.32 18.20 11.15
CA ARG A 104 7.04 19.16 12.25
C ARG A 104 6.33 18.52 13.44
N LYS A 105 5.65 17.39 13.23
CA LYS A 105 4.96 16.62 14.27
C LYS A 105 5.82 15.48 14.83
N ASN A 106 7.05 15.29 14.31
CA ASN A 106 7.90 14.15 14.61
C ASN A 106 7.16 12.82 14.42
N LEU A 107 6.39 12.71 13.34
CA LEU A 107 5.64 11.51 12.97
C LEU A 107 6.24 10.89 11.71
N HIS A 108 6.26 9.56 11.69
CA HIS A 108 6.64 8.79 10.51
C HIS A 108 5.44 7.98 10.02
N ALA A 109 5.32 7.86 8.69
CA ALA A 109 4.30 7.05 8.03
C ALA A 109 4.95 5.91 7.23
N SER A 110 4.14 4.91 6.91
CA SER A 110 4.47 3.91 5.88
C SER A 110 3.83 4.34 4.56
N LEU A 111 4.65 4.71 3.58
CA LEU A 111 4.23 5.28 2.31
C LEU A 111 4.29 4.22 1.21
N PHE A 112 3.19 4.01 0.50
CA PHE A 112 3.09 3.03 -0.58
C PHE A 112 3.15 3.76 -1.91
N TYR A 113 4.28 3.61 -2.61
CA TYR A 113 4.56 4.40 -3.80
C TYR A 113 4.37 3.62 -5.09
N ILE A 114 3.71 4.29 -6.04
CA ILE A 114 3.59 3.81 -7.42
C ILE A 114 4.90 4.12 -8.13
N GLY A 115 5.52 3.11 -8.74
CA GLY A 115 6.80 3.26 -9.43
C GLY A 115 6.80 4.36 -10.50
N SER A 116 5.71 4.47 -11.27
CA SER A 116 5.50 5.56 -12.23
C SER A 116 5.55 6.95 -11.59
N SER A 117 4.97 7.10 -10.39
CA SER A 117 5.00 8.36 -9.65
C SER A 117 6.41 8.68 -9.13
N VAL A 118 7.14 7.68 -8.62
CA VAL A 118 8.53 7.83 -8.16
C VAL A 118 9.45 8.30 -9.29
N VAL A 119 9.28 7.78 -10.50
CA VAL A 119 10.07 8.20 -11.67
C VAL A 119 9.82 9.66 -12.04
N ASN A 120 8.58 10.12 -11.90
CA ASN A 120 8.19 11.51 -12.15
C ASN A 120 8.64 12.46 -11.03
N TYR A 121 8.59 12.02 -9.78
CA TYR A 121 8.87 12.85 -8.60
C TYR A 121 9.94 12.25 -7.67
N PRO A 122 11.15 11.92 -8.17
CA PRO A 122 12.16 11.22 -7.38
C PRO A 122 12.70 12.05 -6.22
N ALA A 123 12.64 13.39 -6.32
CA ALA A 123 13.01 14.29 -5.23
C ALA A 123 12.03 14.21 -4.05
N ALA A 124 10.73 13.99 -4.31
CA ALA A 124 9.73 13.82 -3.27
C ALA A 124 9.93 12.48 -2.53
N ALA A 125 10.22 11.39 -3.26
CA ALA A 125 10.56 10.12 -2.63
C ALA A 125 11.80 10.19 -1.73
N ARG A 126 12.84 10.92 -2.16
CA ARG A 126 14.03 11.17 -1.31
C ARG A 126 13.69 12.01 -0.09
N LEU A 127 12.90 13.06 -0.25
CA LEU A 127 12.49 13.91 0.87
C LEU A 127 11.71 13.10 1.92
N ALA A 128 10.79 12.23 1.48
CA ALA A 128 10.04 11.37 2.37
C ALA A 128 10.95 10.43 3.17
N LEU A 129 11.90 9.77 2.48
CA LEU A 129 12.87 8.89 3.15
C LEU A 129 13.75 9.67 4.15
N ASN A 130 14.25 10.84 3.76
CA ASN A 130 15.07 11.70 4.62
C ASN A 130 14.27 12.25 5.83
N ASN A 131 12.94 12.29 5.75
CA ASN A 131 12.06 12.65 6.87
C ASN A 131 11.70 11.46 7.76
N GLY A 132 12.38 10.31 7.61
CA GLY A 132 12.19 9.13 8.47
C GLY A 132 11.01 8.24 8.08
N HIS A 133 10.34 8.49 6.94
CA HIS A 133 9.22 7.67 6.49
C HIS A 133 9.71 6.34 5.89
N SER A 134 8.93 5.27 6.08
CA SER A 134 9.18 3.99 5.42
C SER A 134 8.55 3.99 4.03
N LEU A 135 9.30 3.53 3.02
CA LEU A 135 8.83 3.42 1.64
C LEU A 135 8.52 1.96 1.31
N CYS A 136 7.33 1.72 0.79
CA CYS A 136 6.82 0.44 0.34
C CYS A 136 6.39 0.52 -1.13
N VAL A 137 6.30 -0.64 -1.78
CA VAL A 137 5.92 -0.72 -3.19
C VAL A 137 4.39 -0.68 -3.33
N HIS A 138 3.89 0.08 -4.29
CA HIS A 138 2.48 0.10 -4.69
C HIS A 138 2.33 -0.18 -6.18
N THR A 139 3.09 -1.17 -6.67
CA THR A 139 3.23 -1.57 -8.09
C THR A 139 3.89 -0.50 -8.96
N TRP A 140 3.98 -0.75 -10.26
CA TRP A 140 4.52 0.19 -11.22
C TRP A 140 3.44 1.12 -11.77
N SER A 141 2.27 0.57 -12.11
CA SER A 141 1.21 1.30 -12.83
C SER A 141 -0.18 1.23 -12.20
N HIS A 142 -0.30 0.66 -10.99
CA HIS A 142 -1.54 0.69 -10.20
C HIS A 142 -2.69 -0.14 -10.81
N ASN A 143 -2.36 -1.27 -11.46
CA ASN A 143 -3.34 -2.22 -11.96
C ASN A 143 -3.80 -3.20 -10.87
N PRO A 144 -5.07 -3.66 -10.91
CA PRO A 144 -5.55 -4.69 -9.99
C PRO A 144 -4.87 -6.04 -10.25
N MET A 145 -4.10 -6.49 -9.27
CA MET A 145 -3.07 -7.52 -9.45
C MET A 145 -3.63 -8.91 -9.74
N THR A 146 -4.86 -9.23 -9.31
CA THR A 146 -5.46 -10.54 -9.56
C THR A 146 -5.93 -10.70 -11.02
N THR A 147 -6.04 -9.59 -11.76
CA THR A 147 -6.36 -9.59 -13.19
C THR A 147 -5.17 -9.77 -14.12
N LEU A 148 -3.95 -9.71 -13.55
CA LEU A 148 -2.70 -9.81 -14.29
C LEU A 148 -2.23 -11.26 -14.39
N THR A 149 -1.52 -11.56 -15.47
CA THR A 149 -0.73 -12.79 -15.60
C THR A 149 0.42 -12.80 -14.60
N ASN A 150 1.00 -13.97 -14.35
CA ASN A 150 2.14 -14.09 -13.42
C ASN A 150 3.34 -13.25 -13.86
N ALA A 151 3.60 -13.13 -15.16
CA ALA A 151 4.70 -12.32 -15.69
C ALA A 151 4.46 -10.83 -15.48
N GLU A 152 3.22 -10.36 -15.68
CA GLU A 152 2.82 -8.98 -15.43
C GLU A 152 2.89 -8.63 -13.94
N ILE A 153 2.47 -9.53 -13.04
CA ILE A 153 2.62 -9.35 -11.58
C ILE A 153 4.09 -9.14 -11.21
N VAL A 154 4.99 -10.01 -11.72
CA VAL A 154 6.42 -9.89 -11.47
C VAL A 154 6.95 -8.56 -12.00
N ALA A 155 6.52 -8.15 -13.20
CA ALA A 155 6.96 -6.89 -13.80
C ALA A 155 6.47 -5.66 -13.01
N GLU A 156 5.19 -5.61 -12.61
CA GLU A 156 4.61 -4.55 -11.78
C GLU A 156 5.40 -4.34 -10.49
N LEU A 157 5.70 -5.44 -9.80
CA LEU A 157 6.46 -5.40 -8.55
C LEU A 157 7.92 -5.02 -8.78
N TYR A 158 8.58 -5.62 -9.77
CA TYR A 158 9.98 -5.37 -10.07
C TYR A 158 10.23 -3.90 -10.43
N TRP A 159 9.43 -3.34 -11.35
CA TRP A 159 9.62 -1.96 -11.79
C TRP A 159 9.30 -0.96 -10.67
N GLY A 160 8.33 -1.26 -9.80
CA GLY A 160 8.09 -0.51 -8.57
C GLY A 160 9.30 -0.50 -7.64
N ILE A 161 9.87 -1.67 -7.35
CA ILE A 161 11.08 -1.81 -6.53
C ILE A 161 12.25 -1.04 -7.16
N LYS A 162 12.49 -1.23 -8.46
CA LYS A 162 13.60 -0.57 -9.19
C LYS A 162 13.47 0.95 -9.14
N ALA A 163 12.27 1.50 -9.28
CA ALA A 163 12.04 2.93 -9.22
C ALA A 163 12.41 3.50 -7.84
N ILE A 164 11.93 2.87 -6.75
CA ILE A 164 12.25 3.29 -5.38
C ILE A 164 13.75 3.18 -5.13
N LYS A 165 14.37 2.04 -5.46
CA LYS A 165 15.81 1.81 -5.30
C LYS A 165 16.64 2.83 -6.06
N THR A 166 16.27 3.15 -7.29
CA THR A 166 17.00 4.13 -8.11
C THR A 166 16.85 5.55 -7.57
N ALA A 167 15.66 5.92 -7.08
CA ALA A 167 15.44 7.26 -6.55
C ALA A 167 16.11 7.49 -5.20
N THR A 168 16.17 6.47 -4.35
CA THR A 168 16.42 6.62 -2.90
C THR A 168 17.54 5.74 -2.34
N GLY A 169 18.00 4.73 -3.08
CA GLY A 169 19.06 3.82 -2.65
C GLY A 169 18.59 2.66 -1.77
N VAL A 170 17.31 2.53 -1.43
CA VAL A 170 16.77 1.42 -0.60
C VAL A 170 15.87 0.47 -1.37
N THR A 171 15.84 -0.80 -0.96
CA THR A 171 15.03 -1.87 -1.56
C THR A 171 13.93 -2.30 -0.59
N PRO A 172 12.65 -1.92 -0.80
CA PRO A 172 11.55 -2.25 0.12
C PRO A 172 11.30 -3.76 0.32
N LYS A 173 10.92 -4.12 1.56
CA LYS A 173 10.42 -5.44 1.98
C LYS A 173 8.91 -5.46 2.23
N CYS A 174 8.21 -4.43 1.78
CA CYS A 174 6.77 -4.26 1.97
C CYS A 174 6.12 -3.75 0.69
N TRP A 175 4.87 -4.16 0.50
CA TRP A 175 4.04 -3.69 -0.60
C TRP A 175 2.58 -3.66 -0.17
N ARG A 176 1.77 -2.90 -0.91
CA ARG A 176 0.31 -2.92 -0.80
C ARG A 176 -0.29 -3.12 -2.19
N PRO A 177 -1.30 -3.99 -2.36
CA PRO A 177 -1.99 -4.15 -3.63
C PRO A 177 -2.91 -2.95 -3.93
N PRO A 178 -2.86 -2.38 -5.15
CA PRO A 178 -3.85 -1.43 -5.63
C PRO A 178 -5.28 -1.93 -5.39
N GLN A 179 -6.15 -1.06 -4.86
CA GLN A 179 -7.55 -1.37 -4.56
C GLN A 179 -7.77 -2.53 -3.55
N GLY A 180 -6.71 -2.98 -2.88
CA GLY A 180 -6.76 -4.18 -2.03
C GLY A 180 -6.75 -5.48 -2.83
N ASP A 181 -6.53 -5.43 -4.15
CA ASP A 181 -6.72 -6.59 -5.02
C ASP A 181 -5.61 -7.62 -4.91
N VAL A 182 -5.85 -8.63 -4.06
CA VAL A 182 -4.86 -9.67 -3.78
C VAL A 182 -5.51 -11.01 -3.42
N ASP A 183 -4.99 -12.08 -4.01
CA ASP A 183 -5.28 -13.47 -3.67
C ASP A 183 -3.99 -14.23 -3.29
N ASP A 184 -4.11 -15.53 -2.99
CA ASP A 184 -2.95 -16.35 -2.61
C ASP A 184 -1.89 -16.49 -3.71
N ARG A 185 -2.26 -16.36 -4.99
CA ARG A 185 -1.32 -16.37 -6.12
C ARG A 185 -0.47 -15.10 -6.11
N VAL A 186 -1.11 -13.94 -5.98
CA VAL A 186 -0.41 -12.65 -5.94
C VAL A 186 0.46 -12.54 -4.68
N ARG A 187 -0.06 -12.92 -3.50
CA ARG A 187 0.72 -12.94 -2.25
C ARG A 187 1.94 -13.83 -2.36
N SER A 188 1.81 -14.99 -2.99
CA SER A 188 2.92 -15.93 -3.18
C SER A 188 4.05 -15.32 -4.01
N ILE A 189 3.71 -14.65 -5.11
CA ILE A 189 4.71 -14.01 -5.98
C ILE A 189 5.41 -12.88 -5.22
N ALA A 190 4.65 -12.00 -4.56
CA ALA A 190 5.23 -10.90 -3.79
C ALA A 190 6.11 -11.37 -2.62
N TRP A 191 5.70 -12.44 -1.93
CA TRP A 191 6.47 -13.06 -0.85
C TRP A 191 7.80 -13.64 -1.34
N GLN A 192 7.79 -14.33 -2.48
CA GLN A 192 9.00 -14.87 -3.09
C GLN A 192 9.93 -13.77 -3.63
N MET A 193 9.38 -12.61 -3.99
CA MET A 193 10.13 -11.38 -4.28
C MET A 193 10.59 -10.63 -3.01
N GLY A 194 10.35 -11.19 -1.83
CA GLY A 194 10.89 -10.67 -0.57
C GLY A 194 10.04 -9.60 0.11
N MET A 195 8.75 -9.48 -0.23
CA MET A 195 7.87 -8.44 0.30
C MET A 195 6.74 -9.00 1.16
N ARG A 196 6.41 -8.29 2.25
CA ARG A 196 5.21 -8.49 3.05
C ARG A 196 4.04 -7.69 2.49
N THR A 197 2.90 -8.33 2.32
CA THR A 197 1.64 -7.68 1.96
C THR A 197 1.09 -6.90 3.14
N VAL A 198 0.77 -5.63 2.91
CA VAL A 198 0.14 -4.72 3.87
C VAL A 198 -1.23 -4.31 3.34
N LEU A 199 -2.26 -4.50 4.15
CA LEU A 199 -3.65 -4.09 3.91
C LEU A 199 -4.06 -3.10 4.99
N TRP A 200 -5.35 -3.01 5.32
CA TRP A 200 -5.91 -2.10 6.33
C TRP A 200 -7.15 -2.72 6.96
N ASN A 201 -7.52 -2.27 8.16
CA ASN A 201 -8.77 -2.68 8.82
C ASN A 201 -9.78 -1.53 8.88
N GLU A 202 -9.37 -0.32 8.54
CA GLU A 202 -10.24 0.86 8.46
C GLU A 202 -9.86 1.68 7.22
N ASP A 203 -10.88 2.14 6.49
CA ASP A 203 -10.75 2.87 5.24
C ASP A 203 -11.40 4.25 5.37
N THR A 204 -10.65 5.29 5.04
CA THR A 204 -11.16 6.67 5.06
C THR A 204 -12.04 6.99 3.87
N ASN A 205 -11.92 6.22 2.78
CA ASN A 205 -12.51 6.50 1.47
C ASN A 205 -12.19 7.91 0.97
N ASP A 206 -11.05 8.48 1.40
CA ASP A 206 -10.63 9.83 1.08
C ASP A 206 -10.36 10.02 -0.42
N TRP A 207 -9.99 8.95 -1.12
CA TRP A 207 -9.82 8.90 -2.58
C TRP A 207 -11.10 9.28 -3.36
N ASP A 208 -12.29 9.08 -2.79
CA ASP A 208 -13.57 9.43 -3.43
C ASP A 208 -14.04 10.84 -3.05
N MET A 209 -13.25 11.63 -2.31
CA MET A 209 -13.60 13.03 -2.05
C MET A 209 -13.54 13.87 -3.33
N PRO A 210 -14.53 14.76 -3.57
CA PRO A 210 -14.54 15.65 -4.71
C PRO A 210 -13.26 16.49 -4.82
N ASP A 211 -12.55 16.29 -5.92
CA ASP A 211 -11.40 17.07 -6.36
C ASP A 211 -11.61 17.50 -7.83
N PRO A 212 -11.37 18.78 -8.19
CA PRO A 212 -11.59 19.25 -9.56
C PRO A 212 -10.81 18.52 -10.65
N MET A 213 -9.68 17.87 -10.31
CA MET A 213 -8.82 17.18 -11.27
C MET A 213 -9.04 15.67 -11.27
N ASN A 214 -9.36 15.08 -10.12
CA ASN A 214 -9.41 13.63 -9.93
C ASN A 214 -10.84 13.05 -9.78
N GLY A 215 -11.87 13.90 -9.73
CA GLY A 215 -13.25 13.45 -9.58
C GLY A 215 -13.60 13.16 -8.11
N GLY A 216 -14.43 12.15 -7.87
CA GLY A 216 -14.89 11.77 -6.53
C GLY A 216 -16.31 12.25 -6.22
N ASN A 217 -17.07 11.40 -5.52
CA ASN A 217 -18.48 11.64 -5.19
C ASN A 217 -18.78 11.66 -3.69
N LEU A 218 -17.83 11.27 -2.84
CA LEU A 218 -18.02 11.14 -1.39
C LEU A 218 -17.92 12.52 -0.70
N PRO A 219 -18.99 13.02 -0.07
CA PRO A 219 -18.92 14.30 0.62
C PRO A 219 -17.84 14.31 1.71
N PRO A 220 -17.01 15.36 1.84
CA PRO A 220 -15.96 15.43 2.87
C PRO A 220 -16.49 15.23 4.30
N LYS A 221 -17.74 15.64 4.56
CA LYS A 221 -18.41 15.43 5.85
C LYS A 221 -18.62 13.94 6.18
N THR A 222 -18.76 13.08 5.17
CA THR A 222 -18.86 11.63 5.36
C THR A 222 -17.52 11.07 5.82
N VAL A 223 -16.42 11.49 5.17
CA VAL A 223 -15.05 11.15 5.60
C VAL A 223 -14.77 11.63 7.02
N ASP A 224 -15.15 12.87 7.35
CA ASP A 224 -15.08 13.41 8.72
C ASP A 224 -15.82 12.51 9.74
N GLY A 225 -16.95 11.93 9.33
CA GLY A 225 -17.75 11.01 10.13
C GLY A 225 -16.99 9.72 10.47
N TYR A 226 -16.19 9.19 9.55
CA TYR A 226 -15.37 7.99 9.79
C TYR A 226 -14.31 8.27 10.87
N PHE A 227 -13.54 9.34 10.74
CA PHE A 227 -12.56 9.74 11.77
C PHE A 227 -13.20 9.95 13.14
N GLN A 228 -14.34 10.63 13.19
CA GLN A 228 -15.05 10.86 14.44
C GLN A 228 -15.54 9.54 15.06
N SER A 229 -15.99 8.59 14.23
CA SER A 229 -16.46 7.28 14.69
C SER A 229 -15.34 6.47 15.35
N TRP A 230 -14.14 6.44 14.76
CA TRP A 230 -12.98 5.74 15.33
C TRP A 230 -12.49 6.40 16.61
N ILE A 231 -12.43 7.73 16.66
CA ILE A 231 -12.12 8.49 17.89
C ILE A 231 -13.11 8.13 19.00
N ASN A 232 -14.41 8.08 18.69
CA ASN A 232 -15.44 7.73 19.66
C ASN A 232 -15.30 6.28 20.13
N ALA A 233 -15.05 5.35 19.22
CA ALA A 233 -14.84 3.93 19.53
C ALA A 233 -13.63 3.72 20.44
N GLN A 234 -12.52 4.42 20.18
CA GLN A 234 -11.34 4.36 21.02
C GLN A 234 -11.60 4.94 22.42
N LYS A 235 -12.28 6.10 22.52
CA LYS A 235 -12.65 6.70 23.81
C LYS A 235 -13.62 5.84 24.61
N ALA A 236 -14.55 5.16 23.94
CA ALA A 236 -15.47 4.21 24.56
C ALA A 236 -14.80 2.86 24.90
N GLY A 237 -13.56 2.64 24.45
CA GLY A 237 -12.85 1.38 24.66
C GLY A 237 -13.46 0.20 23.89
N THR A 238 -14.17 0.43 22.80
CA THR A 238 -14.84 -0.63 22.03
C THR A 238 -13.95 -1.27 20.96
N LEU A 239 -12.84 -0.62 20.59
CA LEU A 239 -11.86 -1.21 19.67
C LEU A 239 -11.23 -2.48 20.27
N LYS A 240 -11.12 -3.53 19.45
CA LYS A 240 -10.50 -4.81 19.84
C LYS A 240 -9.00 -4.81 19.59
N THR A 241 -8.58 -4.14 18.54
CA THR A 241 -7.18 -4.01 18.08
C THR A 241 -6.88 -2.54 17.81
N GLY A 242 -5.65 -2.22 17.40
CA GLY A 242 -5.30 -0.91 16.87
C GLY A 242 -5.73 -0.79 15.41
N ILE A 243 -5.78 0.44 14.92
CA ILE A 243 -6.19 0.73 13.54
C ILE A 243 -4.95 0.80 12.67
N LEU A 244 -4.96 0.12 11.53
CA LEU A 244 -4.08 0.39 10.40
C LEU A 244 -4.97 0.98 9.32
N VAL A 245 -4.81 2.28 9.08
CA VAL A 245 -5.74 3.07 8.25
C VAL A 245 -5.27 3.11 6.80
N LEU A 246 -6.22 3.06 5.85
CA LEU A 246 -5.98 3.46 4.47
C LEU A 246 -6.30 4.96 4.28
N GLU A 247 -5.27 5.71 3.87
CA GLU A 247 -5.33 7.12 3.45
C GLU A 247 -4.47 7.27 2.19
N HIS A 248 -4.65 8.36 1.44
CA HIS A 248 -3.94 8.58 0.20
C HIS A 248 -3.25 9.95 0.17
N GLU A 249 -2.08 10.02 -0.48
CA GLU A 249 -1.45 11.29 -0.82
C GLU A 249 -1.67 11.69 -2.29
N LEU A 250 -2.81 11.30 -2.87
CA LEU A 250 -3.19 11.55 -4.25
C LEU A 250 -3.14 13.03 -4.68
N ASN A 251 -3.70 13.91 -3.86
CA ASN A 251 -3.91 15.31 -4.23
C ASN A 251 -4.01 16.21 -2.98
N HIS A 252 -4.31 17.50 -3.21
CA HIS A 252 -4.42 18.47 -2.13
C HIS A 252 -5.59 18.19 -1.18
N MET A 253 -6.68 17.57 -1.65
CA MET A 253 -7.85 17.28 -0.82
C MET A 253 -7.55 16.19 0.21
N THR A 254 -6.96 15.07 -0.22
CA THR A 254 -6.60 13.98 0.70
C THR A 254 -5.51 14.42 1.68
N VAL A 255 -4.46 15.11 1.21
CA VAL A 255 -3.40 15.65 2.08
C VAL A 255 -3.95 16.64 3.12
N ASN A 256 -4.83 17.57 2.72
CA ASN A 256 -5.41 18.55 3.65
C ASN A 256 -6.30 17.88 4.71
N MET A 257 -7.07 16.87 4.31
CA MET A 257 -7.90 16.08 5.22
C MET A 257 -7.01 15.41 6.28
N SER A 258 -5.95 14.72 5.87
CA SER A 258 -5.02 14.07 6.80
C SER A 258 -4.37 15.08 7.75
N MET A 259 -3.91 16.22 7.23
CA MET A 259 -3.31 17.30 8.04
C MET A 259 -4.30 17.89 9.07
N TYR A 260 -5.60 17.90 8.75
CA TYR A 260 -6.66 18.38 9.64
C TYR A 260 -7.00 17.37 10.74
N TRP A 261 -7.06 16.07 10.43
CA TRP A 261 -7.45 15.03 11.38
C TRP A 261 -6.32 14.52 12.26
N LEU A 262 -5.08 14.49 11.76
CA LEU A 262 -3.96 13.90 12.48
C LEU A 262 -3.72 14.49 13.88
N PRO A 263 -3.80 15.82 14.11
CA PRO A 263 -3.65 16.38 15.46
C PRO A 263 -4.75 15.89 16.44
N LYS A 264 -5.96 15.64 15.95
CA LYS A 264 -7.06 15.11 16.78
C LYS A 264 -6.85 13.63 17.07
N LEU A 265 -6.35 12.87 16.10
CA LEU A 265 -5.98 11.47 16.28
C LEU A 265 -4.86 11.32 17.32
N GLN A 266 -3.82 12.15 17.27
CA GLN A 266 -2.74 12.17 18.29
C GLN A 266 -3.25 12.41 19.72
N SER A 267 -4.40 13.07 19.89
CA SER A 267 -5.01 13.29 21.22
C SER A 267 -5.73 12.05 21.78
N THR A 268 -6.00 11.05 20.94
CA THR A 268 -6.83 9.88 21.28
C THR A 268 -6.11 8.54 21.06
N PHE A 269 -5.19 8.50 20.10
CA PHE A 269 -4.44 7.32 19.68
C PHE A 269 -2.94 7.55 19.83
N ASN A 270 -2.20 6.45 19.98
CA ASN A 270 -0.77 6.40 19.76
C ASN A 270 -0.51 6.31 18.25
N VAL A 271 -0.23 7.44 17.61
CA VAL A 271 0.03 7.50 16.17
C VAL A 271 1.46 7.08 15.88
N VAL A 272 1.61 6.01 15.10
CA VAL A 272 2.89 5.41 14.69
C VAL A 272 2.80 4.96 13.24
N SER A 273 3.91 4.65 12.57
CA SER A 273 3.81 4.07 11.22
C SER A 273 3.20 2.66 11.26
N ALA A 274 2.54 2.23 10.18
CA ALA A 274 1.93 0.89 10.13
C ALA A 274 2.94 -0.25 10.26
N LEU A 275 4.16 -0.08 9.71
CA LEU A 275 5.24 -1.04 9.87
C LEU A 275 5.73 -1.09 11.33
N GLU A 276 5.87 0.07 11.97
CA GLU A 276 6.32 0.16 13.36
C GLU A 276 5.32 -0.48 14.33
N CYS A 277 4.01 -0.23 14.18
CA CYS A 277 3.01 -0.86 15.04
C CYS A 277 3.01 -2.40 14.89
N ASN A 278 3.43 -2.90 13.73
CA ASN A 278 3.62 -4.33 13.45
C ASN A 278 5.02 -4.86 13.80
N GLY A 279 5.84 -4.07 14.50
CA GLY A 279 7.16 -4.49 14.98
C GLY A 279 8.24 -4.59 13.88
N ILE A 280 8.02 -3.95 12.73
CA ILE A 280 8.98 -3.94 11.61
C ILE A 280 9.85 -2.70 11.72
N SER A 281 11.10 -2.91 12.17
CA SER A 281 12.13 -1.86 12.27
C SER A 281 13.11 -1.84 11.10
N GLN A 282 13.09 -2.87 10.24
CA GLN A 282 14.00 -3.04 9.11
C GLN A 282 13.21 -3.25 7.81
N PRO A 283 12.61 -2.18 7.24
CA PRO A 283 11.73 -2.27 6.08
C PRO A 283 12.50 -2.46 4.76
N TYR A 284 13.83 -2.49 4.77
CA TYR A 284 14.68 -2.56 3.58
C TYR A 284 15.67 -3.73 3.62
N TRP A 285 16.16 -4.15 2.45
CA TRP A 285 17.19 -5.20 2.34
C TRP A 285 18.60 -4.75 2.72
N GLU A 286 18.87 -3.45 2.67
CA GLU A 286 20.16 -2.87 3.03
C GLU A 286 20.39 -2.99 4.55
N THR A 287 21.37 -3.81 4.96
CA THR A 287 21.64 -4.13 6.38
C THR A 287 22.31 -2.99 7.16
N ASN A 288 22.92 -2.04 6.46
CA ASN A 288 23.57 -0.87 7.04
C ASN A 288 22.74 0.41 6.82
N PHE A 289 21.46 0.27 6.44
CA PHE A 289 20.60 1.44 6.27
C PHE A 289 20.36 2.12 7.62
N VAL A 290 20.61 3.42 7.64
CA VAL A 290 20.21 4.34 8.69
C VAL A 290 19.43 5.44 8.01
N TYR A 291 18.33 5.88 8.61
CA TYR A 291 17.62 7.04 8.09
C TYR A 291 18.59 8.23 8.00
N PRO A 292 18.65 8.92 6.84
CA PRO A 292 19.57 10.04 6.60
C PRO A 292 19.46 11.17 7.63
#